data_AF-A0AAD4K2C1-F1
#
_entry.id   AF-A0AAD4K2C1-F1
#
_cell.length_a   1.000
_cell.length_b   1.000
_cell.length_c   1.000
_cell.angle_alpha   90.00
_cell.angle_beta   90.00
_cell.angle_gamma   90.00
#
_symmetry.space_group_name_H-M   'P 1'
#
loop_
_entity.id
_entity.type
_entity.pdbx_description
1 polymer ?
#
loop_
_entity_poly.entity_id
_entity_poly.type
_entity_poly.pdbx_seq_one_letter_code
_entity_poly.pdbx_strand_id
1 'polypeptide(L)'
;PDESGVKSVAFNVNRNRNFKGFEQGDFSGQVREAQNGRWQYDFVKGTLAAYDTLYVWTNVQHGTAMYRDQGSPLDACDLPGNYLPQGCAQIATEIKHMTRQPPGSAASQTQSQACEELSETVMSPAPGTPLCKGQLVFEENFEQLNESRWQHEVRAPLDSIDAEFVLYDGKAIVRDGQLIIEPTLWSSYRPDLPITHAELDLSDRCTGTHNRQKECVLVTSGPIILPPVVAPRLSTKESFQFKYGRVEIRAKLPKGDWLIPLLLLEPYMESYGQSGYESGQLRVAMARGNDQLRLPHGKLIDGRTLFAGPVLTTEASQREDFMVQLRRSVHFGNDFHVYGLEWSSRSLRFTVDGIEFGELINFADSGLNPSWRRGGPLAPFDRMFYISLGLSVGGFGDFVDRLRTATYEKPWLNKHPQAKLNFWQSQDEWLPSWKQPKLLVDYVRVYAI
;
A
#
# COMPACT_ATOMS: atom_id res chain seq x y z
N PRO A 1 10.01 -25.72 25.11
CA PRO A 1 10.77 -24.78 25.97
C PRO A 1 10.65 -25.06 27.48
N ASP A 2 9.86 -26.05 27.88
CA ASP A 2 9.57 -26.36 29.29
C ASP A 2 10.58 -27.33 29.94
N GLU A 3 11.66 -27.66 29.23
CA GLU A 3 12.74 -28.50 29.74
C GLU A 3 13.76 -27.71 30.57
N SER A 4 14.37 -28.35 31.56
CA SER A 4 15.51 -27.79 32.29
C SER A 4 16.71 -27.56 31.37
N GLY A 5 17.40 -26.42 31.50
CA GLY A 5 18.59 -26.10 30.70
C GLY A 5 18.34 -25.18 29.49
N VAL A 6 17.10 -24.73 29.29
CA VAL A 6 16.80 -23.63 28.35
C VAL A 6 17.42 -22.32 28.88
N LYS A 7 18.24 -21.68 28.05
CA LYS A 7 18.93 -20.41 28.36
C LYS A 7 18.16 -19.19 27.91
N SER A 8 17.42 -19.31 26.81
CA SER A 8 16.57 -18.24 26.31
C SER A 8 15.54 -18.73 25.33
N VAL A 9 14.45 -17.96 25.24
CA VAL A 9 13.42 -18.11 24.22
C VAL A 9 13.25 -16.76 23.53
N ALA A 10 13.32 -16.75 22.20
CA ALA A 10 12.98 -15.57 21.41
C ALA A 10 11.67 -15.81 20.66
N PHE A 11 10.81 -14.80 20.71
CA PHE A 11 9.53 -14.74 20.03
C PHE A 11 9.67 -13.76 18.87
N ASN A 12 9.25 -14.18 17.68
CA ASN A 12 9.23 -13.35 16.49
C ASN A 12 7.82 -13.43 15.90
N VAL A 13 7.22 -12.26 15.68
CA VAL A 13 5.84 -12.13 15.22
C VAL A 13 5.81 -11.16 14.05
N ASN A 14 5.19 -11.58 12.94
CA ASN A 14 4.76 -10.68 11.87
C ASN A 14 3.24 -10.56 11.92
N ARG A 15 2.74 -9.36 11.67
CA ARG A 15 1.30 -9.10 11.54
C ARG A 15 0.95 -9.01 10.06
N ASN A 16 -0.02 -9.80 9.62
CA ASN A 16 -0.55 -9.82 8.24
C ASN A 16 0.44 -10.21 7.14
N ARG A 17 1.59 -10.75 7.54
CA ARG A 17 2.63 -11.22 6.64
C ARG A 17 3.30 -12.49 7.16
N ASN A 18 3.40 -13.51 6.31
CA ASN A 18 4.17 -14.71 6.61
C ASN A 18 5.69 -14.45 6.65
N PHE A 19 6.45 -15.29 7.35
CA PHE A 19 7.90 -15.25 7.31
C PHE A 19 8.45 -15.89 6.03
N LYS A 20 9.55 -15.35 5.48
CA LYS A 20 10.30 -15.97 4.37
C LYS A 20 11.41 -16.89 4.88
N GLY A 21 11.81 -16.71 6.13
CA GLY A 21 12.73 -17.57 6.86
C GLY A 21 12.78 -17.23 8.35
N PHE A 22 13.81 -17.69 9.04
CA PHE A 22 14.00 -17.43 10.48
C PHE A 22 14.66 -16.06 10.73
N GLU A 23 13.98 -15.01 10.31
CA GLU A 23 14.38 -13.61 10.46
C GLU A 23 13.64 -12.94 11.64
N GLN A 24 14.11 -11.76 12.06
CA GLN A 24 13.37 -10.95 13.04
C GLN A 24 12.04 -10.49 12.43
N GLY A 25 10.98 -10.54 13.23
CA GLY A 25 9.65 -10.11 12.81
C GLY A 25 9.42 -8.62 12.99
N ASP A 26 8.21 -8.17 12.66
CA ASP A 26 7.72 -6.83 13.00
C ASP A 26 7.81 -6.58 14.52
N PHE A 27 7.60 -7.65 15.30
CA PHE A 27 7.80 -7.69 16.74
C PHE A 27 8.75 -8.83 17.09
N SER A 28 9.85 -8.51 17.78
CA SER A 28 10.83 -9.49 18.23
C SER A 28 11.23 -9.22 19.67
N GLY A 29 11.25 -10.26 20.49
CA GLY A 29 11.60 -10.18 21.90
C GLY A 29 12.31 -11.45 22.35
N GLN A 30 13.33 -11.31 23.19
CA GLN A 30 14.05 -12.44 23.77
C GLN A 30 14.00 -12.37 25.29
N VAL A 31 13.61 -13.49 25.90
CA VAL A 31 13.61 -13.68 27.34
C VAL A 31 14.64 -14.72 27.74
N ARG A 32 15.28 -14.51 28.89
CA ARG A 32 16.30 -15.41 29.45
C ARG A 32 15.80 -16.20 30.65
N GLU A 33 14.64 -15.83 31.18
CA GLU A 33 14.02 -16.45 32.34
C GLU A 33 12.52 -16.62 32.11
N ALA A 34 11.98 -17.73 32.60
CA ALA A 34 10.54 -17.99 32.59
C ALA A 34 9.87 -17.28 33.78
N GLN A 35 8.77 -16.59 33.53
CA GLN A 35 7.96 -15.95 34.57
C GLN A 35 6.79 -16.85 34.94
N ASN A 36 6.67 -17.23 36.22
CA ASN A 36 5.62 -18.13 36.71
C ASN A 36 5.52 -19.44 35.91
N GLY A 37 6.67 -20.02 35.56
CA GLY A 37 6.75 -21.26 34.77
C GLY A 37 6.37 -21.10 33.29
N ARG A 38 6.18 -19.87 32.79
CA ARG A 38 5.87 -19.60 31.38
C ARG A 38 6.91 -18.68 30.76
N TRP A 39 7.32 -19.00 29.54
CA TRP A 39 8.10 -18.11 28.69
C TRP A 39 7.12 -17.15 27.99
N GLN A 40 7.21 -15.86 28.30
CA GLN A 40 6.31 -14.85 27.77
C GLN A 40 7.08 -13.55 27.49
N TYR A 41 6.63 -12.79 26.49
CA TYR A 41 7.13 -11.46 26.19
C TYR A 41 5.96 -10.60 25.72
N ASP A 42 5.77 -9.45 26.36
CA ASP A 42 4.66 -8.55 26.06
C ASP A 42 5.09 -7.49 25.05
N PHE A 43 4.47 -7.51 23.88
CA PHE A 43 4.65 -6.46 22.87
C PHE A 43 3.66 -5.33 23.14
N VAL A 44 4.15 -4.20 23.66
CA VAL A 44 3.33 -3.03 24.02
C VAL A 44 3.12 -2.02 22.89
N LYS A 45 3.50 -2.35 21.66
CA LYS A 45 3.30 -1.51 20.46
C LYS A 45 2.31 -2.17 19.50
N GLY A 46 1.32 -1.40 19.03
CA GLY A 46 0.35 -1.85 18.03
C GLY A 46 -0.89 -2.51 18.63
N THR A 47 -2.07 -2.09 18.17
CA THR A 47 -3.36 -2.72 18.50
C THR A 47 -3.72 -3.74 17.43
N LEU A 48 -4.23 -4.90 17.85
CA LEU A 48 -4.75 -5.90 16.92
C LEU A 48 -6.14 -5.49 16.40
N ALA A 49 -6.35 -5.64 15.10
CA ALA A 49 -7.63 -5.50 14.43
C ALA A 49 -8.29 -6.88 14.26
N ALA A 50 -9.62 -6.90 14.06
CA ALA A 50 -10.37 -8.15 13.96
C ALA A 50 -9.96 -9.04 12.79
N TYR A 51 -9.47 -8.45 11.69
CA TYR A 51 -9.01 -9.19 10.52
C TYR A 51 -7.47 -9.37 10.50
N ASP A 52 -6.78 -9.13 11.61
CA ASP A 52 -5.36 -9.44 11.71
C ASP A 52 -5.12 -10.96 11.75
N THR A 53 -4.08 -11.41 11.03
CA THR A 53 -3.49 -12.73 11.22
C THR A 53 -2.05 -12.59 11.69
N LEU A 54 -1.71 -13.27 12.78
CA LEU A 54 -0.38 -13.31 13.36
C LEU A 54 0.37 -14.53 12.85
N TYR A 55 1.57 -14.30 12.33
CA TYR A 55 2.53 -15.33 11.99
C TYR A 55 3.59 -15.34 13.08
N VAL A 56 3.84 -16.49 13.69
CA VAL A 56 4.73 -16.61 14.84
C VAL A 56 5.77 -17.69 14.57
N TRP A 57 7.02 -17.39 14.86
CA TRP A 57 8.04 -18.43 15.03
C TRP A 57 8.84 -18.18 16.30
N THR A 58 9.29 -19.26 16.92
CA THR A 58 10.02 -19.24 18.18
C THR A 58 11.40 -19.85 18.02
N ASN A 59 12.34 -19.30 18.78
CA ASN A 59 13.72 -19.76 18.84
C ASN A 59 14.04 -20.12 20.28
N VAL A 60 14.42 -21.36 20.56
CA VAL A 60 14.74 -21.86 21.89
C VAL A 60 16.21 -22.26 21.95
N GLN A 61 16.96 -21.60 22.83
CA GLN A 61 18.35 -21.97 23.10
C GLN A 61 18.42 -22.92 24.28
N HIS A 62 18.91 -24.15 24.06
CA HIS A 62 19.17 -25.13 25.11
C HIS A 62 20.64 -25.55 25.07
N GLY A 63 21.40 -25.25 26.13
CA GLY A 63 22.85 -25.43 26.13
C GLY A 63 23.55 -24.59 25.04
N THR A 64 24.12 -25.26 24.03
CA THR A 64 24.70 -24.64 22.81
C THR A 64 23.83 -24.85 21.57
N ALA A 65 22.77 -25.65 21.66
CA ALA A 65 21.87 -25.95 20.56
C ALA A 65 20.78 -24.86 20.44
N MET A 66 20.33 -24.66 19.21
CA MET A 66 19.25 -23.73 18.85
C MET A 66 18.15 -24.52 18.14
N TYR A 67 16.94 -24.45 18.68
CA TYR A 67 15.75 -25.07 18.10
C TYR A 67 14.84 -23.98 17.59
N ARG A 68 14.32 -24.14 16.38
CA ARG A 68 13.42 -23.16 15.75
C ARG A 68 12.15 -23.86 15.31
N ASP A 69 11.03 -23.24 15.62
CA ASP A 69 9.72 -23.74 15.25
C ASP A 69 8.86 -22.59 14.70
N GLN A 70 8.22 -22.83 13.56
CA GLN A 70 7.30 -21.88 12.93
C GLN A 70 5.88 -22.39 13.13
N GLY A 71 5.10 -21.63 13.90
CA GLY A 71 3.72 -21.98 14.21
C GLY A 71 2.79 -21.82 13.01
N SER A 72 1.59 -22.40 13.12
CA SER A 72 0.50 -22.09 12.20
C SER A 72 0.04 -20.63 12.37
N PRO A 73 -0.44 -19.97 11.31
CA PRO A 73 -1.00 -18.63 11.43
C PRO A 73 -2.16 -18.59 12.43
N LEU A 74 -2.25 -17.51 13.20
CA LEU A 74 -3.26 -17.31 14.23
C LEU A 74 -4.13 -16.11 13.89
N ASP A 75 -5.42 -16.31 13.65
CA ASP A 75 -6.34 -15.20 13.43
C ASP A 75 -6.63 -14.48 14.76
N ALA A 76 -6.60 -13.15 14.75
CA ALA A 76 -6.67 -12.35 15.96
C ALA A 76 -7.98 -12.57 16.74
N CYS A 77 -9.07 -12.90 16.04
CA CYS A 77 -10.35 -13.23 16.67
C CYS A 77 -10.45 -14.64 17.24
N ASP A 78 -9.53 -15.54 16.89
CA ASP A 78 -9.44 -16.90 17.41
C ASP A 78 -8.46 -17.00 18.58
N LEU A 79 -7.78 -15.91 18.93
CA LEU A 79 -6.85 -15.88 20.05
C LEU A 79 -7.58 -16.08 21.40
N PRO A 80 -7.05 -16.90 22.30
CA PRO A 80 -7.64 -17.09 23.62
C PRO A 80 -7.42 -15.84 24.50
N GLY A 81 -8.45 -15.44 25.24
CA GLY A 81 -8.36 -14.37 26.24
C GLY A 81 -9.55 -13.41 26.23
N ASN A 82 -9.51 -12.42 27.13
CA ASN A 82 -10.58 -11.43 27.29
C ASN A 82 -10.35 -10.14 26.47
N TYR A 83 -9.26 -10.05 25.71
CA TYR A 83 -8.83 -8.84 24.99
C TYR A 83 -8.91 -9.03 23.48
N LEU A 84 -10.02 -9.57 22.99
CA LEU A 84 -10.25 -9.71 21.56
C LEU A 84 -10.44 -8.33 20.88
N PRO A 85 -9.94 -8.15 19.65
CA PRO A 85 -10.19 -6.93 18.88
C PRO A 85 -11.67 -6.58 18.74
N GLN A 86 -11.97 -5.28 18.68
CA GLN A 86 -13.30 -4.80 18.34
C GLN A 86 -13.68 -5.28 16.92
N GLY A 87 -14.85 -5.91 16.79
CA GLY A 87 -15.34 -6.49 15.53
C GLY A 87 -15.32 -8.02 15.48
N CYS A 88 -14.61 -8.70 16.39
CA CYS A 88 -14.55 -10.18 16.39
C CYS A 88 -15.91 -10.87 16.58
N ALA A 89 -16.80 -10.30 17.39
CA ALA A 89 -18.15 -10.83 17.57
C ALA A 89 -18.98 -10.80 16.27
N GLN A 90 -18.72 -9.82 15.38
CA GLN A 90 -19.46 -9.65 14.13
C GLN A 90 -18.98 -10.65 13.08
N ILE A 91 -17.67 -10.87 12.98
CA ILE A 91 -17.07 -11.90 12.10
C ILE A 91 -17.63 -13.29 12.41
N ALA A 92 -17.74 -13.67 13.70
CA ALA A 92 -18.30 -14.95 14.11
C ALA A 92 -19.79 -15.12 13.70
N THR A 93 -20.50 -14.01 13.49
CA THR A 93 -21.91 -13.98 13.08
C THR A 93 -22.03 -14.04 11.54
N GLU A 94 -21.14 -13.39 10.80
CA GLU A 94 -21.04 -13.47 9.34
C GLU A 94 -20.71 -14.90 8.85
N ILE A 95 -19.75 -15.58 9.50
CA ILE A 95 -19.39 -16.99 9.17
C ILE A 95 -20.60 -17.93 9.38
N LYS A 96 -21.41 -17.67 10.42
CA LYS A 96 -22.64 -18.43 10.69
C LYS A 96 -23.78 -18.09 9.70
N HIS A 97 -23.84 -16.87 9.19
CA HIS A 97 -24.82 -16.48 8.16
C HIS A 97 -24.45 -17.01 6.77
N MET A 98 -23.17 -17.10 6.42
CA MET A 98 -22.72 -17.76 5.18
C MET A 98 -23.00 -19.27 5.15
N THR A 99 -23.22 -19.89 6.32
CA THR A 99 -23.47 -21.35 6.45
C THR A 99 -24.93 -21.72 6.75
N ARG A 100 -25.85 -20.75 6.84
CA ARG A 100 -27.30 -21.00 6.98
C ARG A 100 -28.10 -20.18 5.97
N GLN A 101 -28.74 -20.86 5.02
CA GLN A 101 -30.06 -20.41 4.57
C GLN A 101 -31.05 -20.62 5.71
N PRO A 102 -31.91 -19.64 6.02
CA PRO A 102 -33.29 -20.03 6.31
C PRO A 102 -34.35 -19.11 5.68
N PRO A 103 -35.60 -19.62 5.60
CA PRO A 103 -36.73 -18.97 4.97
C PRO A 103 -37.37 -17.91 5.88
N GLY A 104 -38.22 -17.08 5.27
CA GLY A 104 -38.76 -15.86 5.85
C GLY A 104 -39.60 -16.01 7.13
N SER A 105 -39.72 -14.89 7.83
CA SER A 105 -40.89 -14.54 8.63
C SER A 105 -40.95 -13.02 8.79
N ALA A 106 -42.18 -12.52 8.93
CA ALA A 106 -42.56 -11.13 8.76
C ALA A 106 -42.47 -10.29 10.05
N ALA A 107 -42.15 -9.01 9.82
CA ALA A 107 -42.57 -7.78 10.50
C ALA A 107 -42.30 -7.56 12.00
N SER A 108 -41.56 -6.47 12.27
CA SER A 108 -42.04 -5.39 13.14
C SER A 108 -41.43 -4.07 12.69
N GLN A 109 -42.28 -3.07 12.46
CA GLN A 109 -41.91 -1.75 11.96
C GLN A 109 -41.44 -0.85 13.10
N THR A 110 -40.19 -0.42 13.00
CA THR A 110 -39.74 0.88 13.50
C THR A 110 -39.03 1.56 12.33
N GLN A 111 -39.51 2.73 11.93
CA GLN A 111 -38.99 3.52 10.81
C GLN A 111 -37.57 4.02 11.13
N SER A 112 -36.56 3.18 10.89
CA SER A 112 -35.28 3.60 10.34
C SER A 112 -35.34 3.32 8.84
N GLN A 113 -34.85 4.23 7.99
CA GLN A 113 -34.76 4.05 6.55
C GLN A 113 -34.26 2.62 6.24
N ALA A 114 -35.18 1.75 5.79
CA ALA A 114 -34.90 0.33 5.65
C ALA A 114 -33.95 0.15 4.48
N CYS A 115 -32.88 -0.60 4.70
CA CYS A 115 -31.91 -0.99 3.69
C CYS A 115 -32.63 -1.62 2.49
N GLU A 116 -32.60 -0.99 1.31
CA GLU A 116 -33.22 -1.57 0.11
C GLU A 116 -32.43 -2.79 -0.38
N GLU A 117 -31.10 -2.68 -0.38
CA GLU A 117 -30.17 -3.76 -0.73
C GLU A 117 -29.00 -3.78 0.27
N LEU A 118 -28.68 -4.98 0.78
CA LEU A 118 -27.47 -5.20 1.58
C LEU A 118 -26.23 -5.15 0.69
N SER A 119 -25.16 -4.58 1.22
CA SER A 119 -23.87 -4.43 0.54
C SER A 119 -22.99 -5.68 0.71
N GLU A 120 -22.17 -5.99 -0.31
CA GLU A 120 -21.09 -6.99 -0.23
C GLU A 120 -19.78 -6.44 0.34
N THR A 121 -19.68 -5.12 0.53
CA THR A 121 -18.54 -4.47 1.18
C THR A 121 -18.32 -5.01 2.59
N VAL A 122 -17.07 -5.38 2.86
CA VAL A 122 -16.56 -5.70 4.19
C VAL A 122 -15.58 -4.61 4.59
N MET A 123 -15.61 -4.15 5.84
CA MET A 123 -14.69 -3.13 6.34
C MET A 123 -14.16 -3.44 7.72
N SER A 124 -13.01 -2.85 8.05
CA SER A 124 -12.34 -2.93 9.33
C SER A 124 -11.94 -1.51 9.75
N PRO A 125 -12.34 -1.04 10.95
CA PRO A 125 -13.17 -1.73 11.94
C PRO A 125 -14.57 -2.10 11.43
N ALA A 126 -15.11 -3.22 11.91
CA ALA A 126 -16.40 -3.71 11.46
C ALA A 126 -17.57 -2.81 11.95
N PRO A 127 -18.60 -2.58 11.12
CA PRO A 127 -19.70 -1.68 11.45
C PRO A 127 -20.63 -2.30 12.50
N GLY A 128 -21.29 -1.47 13.31
CA GLY A 128 -22.25 -1.92 14.32
C GLY A 128 -23.48 -2.65 13.75
N THR A 129 -23.82 -2.39 12.49
CA THR A 129 -24.96 -2.96 11.75
C THR A 129 -24.55 -3.34 10.33
N PRO A 130 -25.29 -4.25 9.65
CA PRO A 130 -25.04 -4.55 8.23
C PRO A 130 -25.06 -3.29 7.37
N LEU A 131 -24.19 -3.24 6.35
CA LEU A 131 -24.07 -2.12 5.44
C LEU A 131 -25.12 -2.16 4.34
N CYS A 132 -25.61 -0.99 3.97
CA CYS A 132 -26.47 -0.82 2.80
C CYS A 132 -25.66 -0.40 1.59
N LYS A 133 -26.09 -0.87 0.42
CA LYS A 133 -25.54 -0.41 -0.84
C LYS A 133 -25.69 1.11 -0.98
N GLY A 134 -24.62 1.77 -1.40
CA GLY A 134 -24.52 3.23 -1.51
C GLY A 134 -24.23 3.95 -0.20
N GLN A 135 -24.16 3.26 0.95
CA GLN A 135 -23.82 3.88 2.22
C GLN A 135 -22.37 4.39 2.21
N LEU A 136 -22.15 5.63 2.64
CA LEU A 136 -20.82 6.20 2.85
C LEU A 136 -20.16 5.53 4.07
N VAL A 137 -19.05 4.83 3.86
CA VAL A 137 -18.33 4.05 4.90
C VAL A 137 -17.01 4.69 5.32
N PHE A 138 -16.44 5.56 4.48
CA PHE A 138 -15.26 6.34 4.80
C PHE A 138 -15.33 7.68 4.07
N GLU A 139 -15.06 8.77 4.77
CA GLU A 139 -14.90 10.10 4.20
C GLU A 139 -13.74 10.85 4.84
N GLU A 140 -12.92 11.49 4.02
CA GLU A 140 -11.91 12.45 4.44
C GLU A 140 -12.00 13.67 3.52
N ASN A 141 -12.24 14.85 4.10
CA ASN A 141 -12.35 16.13 3.38
C ASN A 141 -11.12 17.03 3.61
N PHE A 142 -10.13 16.56 4.38
CA PHE A 142 -8.88 17.26 4.64
C PHE A 142 -9.05 18.71 5.12
N GLU A 143 -9.99 18.95 6.05
CA GLU A 143 -10.05 20.21 6.82
C GLU A 143 -8.85 20.32 7.77
N GLN A 144 -8.43 19.19 8.33
CA GLN A 144 -7.20 18.98 9.08
C GLN A 144 -6.72 17.56 8.85
N LEU A 145 -5.41 17.31 9.00
CA LEU A 145 -4.90 15.95 8.88
C LEU A 145 -5.20 15.15 10.15
N ASN A 146 -6.04 14.13 10.03
CA ASN A 146 -6.32 13.22 11.13
C ASN A 146 -5.27 12.11 11.22
N GLU A 147 -4.28 12.27 12.11
CA GLU A 147 -3.20 11.31 12.34
C GLU A 147 -3.67 9.96 12.93
N SER A 148 -4.89 9.88 13.48
CA SER A 148 -5.47 8.58 13.87
C SER A 148 -6.02 7.80 12.68
N ARG A 149 -6.18 8.45 11.52
CA ARG A 149 -6.69 7.85 10.28
C ARG A 149 -5.59 7.67 9.25
N TRP A 150 -4.68 8.62 9.14
CA TRP A 150 -3.62 8.61 8.16
C TRP A 150 -2.27 8.50 8.83
N GLN A 151 -1.57 7.40 8.59
CA GLN A 151 -0.20 7.23 9.03
C GLN A 151 0.74 7.68 7.91
N HIS A 152 1.65 8.61 8.18
CA HIS A 152 2.78 8.86 7.28
C HIS A 152 3.72 7.65 7.26
N GLU A 153 4.07 7.21 6.06
CA GLU A 153 5.09 6.19 5.88
C GLU A 153 6.49 6.78 6.05
N VAL A 154 7.33 6.04 6.76
CA VAL A 154 8.76 6.31 6.92
C VAL A 154 9.54 5.09 6.49
N ARG A 155 10.04 5.07 5.26
CA ARG A 155 10.83 3.97 4.70
C ARG A 155 11.42 4.32 3.35
N ALA A 156 12.50 3.64 2.99
CA ALA A 156 12.89 3.52 1.59
C ALA A 156 11.94 2.56 0.85
N PRO A 157 11.75 2.74 -0.47
CA PRO A 157 11.16 1.72 -1.34
C PRO A 157 11.88 0.39 -1.18
N LEU A 158 11.15 -0.71 -1.42
CA LEU A 158 11.73 -2.04 -1.40
C LEU A 158 12.85 -2.13 -2.43
N ASP A 159 14.00 -2.67 -2.02
CA ASP A 159 15.16 -2.94 -2.88
C ASP A 159 14.83 -4.05 -3.89
N SER A 160 14.09 -3.66 -4.91
CA SER A 160 13.57 -4.49 -5.98
C SER A 160 13.78 -3.79 -7.32
N ILE A 161 13.56 -4.53 -8.41
CA ILE A 161 13.60 -3.98 -9.77
C ILE A 161 12.47 -2.97 -10.06
N ASP A 162 11.67 -2.62 -9.05
CA ASP A 162 10.56 -1.67 -9.12
C ASP A 162 10.75 -0.43 -8.24
N ALA A 163 11.87 -0.34 -7.50
CA ALA A 163 12.12 0.73 -6.55
C ALA A 163 12.05 2.13 -7.19
N GLU A 164 11.38 3.06 -6.51
CA GLU A 164 11.40 4.47 -6.88
C GLU A 164 12.62 5.20 -6.31
N PHE A 165 12.92 6.40 -6.80
CA PHE A 165 14.08 7.19 -6.36
C PHE A 165 13.73 8.16 -5.23
N VAL A 166 12.81 7.76 -4.37
CA VAL A 166 12.35 8.55 -3.22
C VAL A 166 12.72 7.90 -1.90
N LEU A 167 12.87 8.71 -0.86
CA LEU A 167 12.69 8.29 0.52
C LEU A 167 11.28 8.72 0.94
N TYR A 168 10.45 7.78 1.39
CA TYR A 168 9.19 8.14 2.04
C TYR A 168 9.51 8.56 3.46
N ASP A 169 9.60 9.86 3.68
CA ASP A 169 9.89 10.50 4.97
C ASP A 169 9.43 11.98 4.99
N GLY A 170 8.66 12.37 3.96
CA GLY A 170 8.13 13.71 3.83
C GLY A 170 6.87 13.91 4.67
N LYS A 171 6.62 15.15 5.08
CA LYS A 171 5.37 15.53 5.77
C LYS A 171 4.39 16.13 4.77
N ALA A 172 3.27 15.45 4.57
CA ALA A 172 2.12 16.07 3.91
C ALA A 172 1.47 17.10 4.84
N ILE A 173 0.96 18.18 4.27
CA ILE A 173 0.28 19.23 5.03
C ILE A 173 -1.14 19.40 4.53
N VAL A 174 -2.01 19.89 5.39
CA VAL A 174 -3.35 20.32 5.00
C VAL A 174 -3.38 21.84 4.95
N ARG A 175 -3.92 22.39 3.86
CA ARG A 175 -4.13 23.84 3.70
C ARG A 175 -5.33 24.07 2.81
N ASP A 176 -6.19 25.01 3.19
CA ASP A 176 -7.38 25.42 2.43
C ASP A 176 -8.28 24.22 2.03
N GLY A 177 -8.51 23.29 2.97
CA GLY A 177 -9.34 22.10 2.75
C GLY A 177 -8.70 21.04 1.85
N GLN A 178 -7.38 21.08 1.63
CA GLN A 178 -6.68 20.17 0.73
C GLN A 178 -5.48 19.53 1.39
N LEU A 179 -5.33 18.22 1.20
CA LEU A 179 -4.07 17.53 1.45
C LEU A 179 -3.07 17.89 0.34
N ILE A 180 -1.90 18.37 0.75
CA ILE A 180 -0.80 18.75 -0.12
C ILE A 180 0.35 17.76 0.10
N ILE A 181 0.66 17.02 -0.95
CA ILE A 181 1.79 16.08 -1.01
C ILE A 181 2.81 16.67 -1.99
N GLU A 182 3.93 17.16 -1.46
CA GLU A 182 4.96 17.87 -2.24
C GLU A 182 6.33 17.20 -2.05
N PRO A 183 7.06 16.88 -3.14
CA PRO A 183 8.39 16.31 -3.03
C PRO A 183 9.40 17.39 -2.63
N THR A 184 10.38 17.01 -1.83
CA THR A 184 11.49 17.87 -1.40
C THR A 184 12.80 17.27 -1.88
N LEU A 185 13.72 18.09 -2.39
CA LEU A 185 15.06 17.61 -2.74
C LEU A 185 15.83 17.20 -1.49
N TRP A 186 16.66 16.17 -1.61
CA TRP A 186 17.50 15.70 -0.52
C TRP A 186 18.32 16.84 0.12
N SER A 187 18.91 17.71 -0.70
CA SER A 187 19.73 18.85 -0.25
C SER A 187 18.95 19.86 0.59
N SER A 188 17.63 19.95 0.44
CA SER A 188 16.76 20.78 1.28
C SER A 188 16.30 20.04 2.53
N TYR A 189 16.10 18.73 2.43
CA TYR A 189 15.65 17.89 3.54
C TYR A 189 16.75 17.63 4.58
N ARG A 190 17.95 17.26 4.11
CA ARG A 190 19.14 16.98 4.92
C ARG A 190 20.36 17.74 4.37
N PRO A 191 20.40 19.09 4.51
CA PRO A 191 21.56 19.87 4.11
C PRO A 191 22.83 19.50 4.88
N ASP A 192 22.67 18.86 6.05
CA ASP A 192 23.73 18.37 6.93
C ASP A 192 24.31 17.02 6.54
N LEU A 193 23.64 16.24 5.68
CA LEU A 193 24.05 14.88 5.31
C LEU A 193 24.28 14.79 3.79
N PRO A 194 25.53 14.58 3.33
CA PRO A 194 25.79 14.41 1.90
C PRO A 194 24.98 13.25 1.33
N ILE A 195 24.57 13.36 0.07
CA ILE A 195 23.82 12.29 -0.60
C ILE A 195 24.70 11.05 -0.91
N THR A 196 26.02 11.21 -0.89
CA THR A 196 27.01 10.14 -1.10
C THR A 196 27.76 9.86 0.21
N HIS A 197 28.26 8.62 0.38
CA HIS A 197 29.06 8.22 1.54
C HIS A 197 28.41 8.55 2.90
N ALA A 198 27.09 8.39 2.96
CA ALA A 198 26.26 8.69 4.10
C ALA A 198 25.55 7.46 4.64
N GLU A 199 25.26 7.54 5.93
CA GLU A 199 24.46 6.59 6.69
C GLU A 199 23.24 7.32 7.26
N LEU A 200 22.06 6.76 7.04
CA LEU A 200 20.80 7.23 7.59
C LEU A 200 20.10 6.05 8.28
N ASP A 201 19.91 6.16 9.58
CA ASP A 201 19.15 5.21 10.38
C ASP A 201 17.78 5.81 10.77
N LEU A 202 16.70 5.15 10.34
CA LEU A 202 15.31 5.50 10.62
C LEU A 202 14.63 4.51 11.56
N SER A 203 15.36 3.54 12.12
CA SER A 203 14.82 2.35 12.79
C SER A 203 13.74 2.65 13.83
N ASP A 204 13.89 3.72 14.61
CA ASP A 204 12.98 4.11 15.69
C ASP A 204 11.57 4.48 15.23
N ARG A 205 11.45 4.98 13.99
CA ARG A 205 10.19 5.51 13.43
C ARG A 205 9.83 4.91 12.07
N CYS A 206 10.63 3.97 11.58
CA CYS A 206 10.43 3.34 10.29
C CYS A 206 9.18 2.45 10.26
N THR A 207 8.34 2.67 9.25
CA THR A 207 7.11 1.94 8.97
C THR A 207 7.31 0.78 7.99
N GLY A 208 8.51 0.65 7.41
CA GLY A 208 8.86 -0.49 6.55
C GLY A 208 8.80 -1.80 7.32
N THR A 209 8.30 -2.85 6.68
CA THR A 209 8.13 -4.15 7.32
C THR A 209 8.82 -5.28 6.57
N HIS A 210 8.92 -5.26 5.23
CA HIS A 210 9.35 -6.44 4.45
C HIS A 210 10.82 -6.77 4.61
N ASN A 211 11.67 -5.75 4.65
CA ASN A 211 13.09 -5.85 4.93
C ASN A 211 13.53 -4.58 5.65
N ARG A 212 13.30 -4.54 6.96
CA ARG A 212 13.63 -3.38 7.80
C ARG A 212 15.08 -2.93 7.66
N GLN A 213 16.02 -3.84 7.44
CA GLN A 213 17.43 -3.48 7.27
C GLN A 213 17.67 -2.67 5.99
N LYS A 214 16.90 -2.91 4.92
CA LYS A 214 17.01 -2.15 3.66
C LYS A 214 16.06 -0.95 3.60
N GLU A 215 14.91 -1.05 4.26
CA GLU A 215 13.89 0.00 4.27
C GLU A 215 14.18 1.09 5.29
N CYS A 216 14.81 0.75 6.42
CA CYS A 216 14.98 1.65 7.57
C CYS A 216 16.41 2.12 7.76
N VAL A 217 17.41 1.38 7.27
CA VAL A 217 18.83 1.74 7.42
C VAL A 217 19.45 1.84 6.04
N LEU A 218 19.82 3.06 5.65
CA LEU A 218 20.40 3.35 4.35
C LEU A 218 21.87 3.67 4.53
N VAL A 219 22.73 2.78 4.05
CA VAL A 219 24.18 2.98 4.00
C VAL A 219 24.60 3.09 2.55
N THR A 220 25.36 4.13 2.23
CA THR A 220 25.80 4.44 0.87
C THR A 220 27.31 4.43 0.77
N SER A 221 27.82 3.82 -0.30
CA SER A 221 29.25 3.74 -0.59
C SER A 221 29.47 3.66 -2.11
N GLY A 222 30.60 4.20 -2.57
CA GLY A 222 30.93 4.20 -4.00
C GLY A 222 29.84 4.89 -4.84
N PRO A 223 29.28 4.23 -5.88
CA PRO A 223 28.27 4.82 -6.75
C PRO A 223 26.84 4.79 -6.19
N ILE A 224 26.63 4.14 -5.03
CA ILE A 224 25.33 4.08 -4.38
C ILE A 224 25.12 5.39 -3.63
N ILE A 225 23.95 6.01 -3.82
CA ILE A 225 23.57 7.28 -3.19
C ILE A 225 22.25 7.15 -2.44
N LEU A 226 22.02 8.08 -1.51
CA LEU A 226 20.73 8.22 -0.84
C LEU A 226 19.67 8.63 -1.87
N PRO A 227 18.37 8.34 -1.64
CA PRO A 227 17.31 8.82 -2.50
C PRO A 227 17.41 10.34 -2.74
N PRO A 228 17.49 10.80 -4.01
CA PRO A 228 17.63 12.22 -4.33
C PRO A 228 16.45 13.10 -3.91
N VAL A 229 15.31 12.48 -3.65
CA VAL A 229 14.04 13.15 -3.35
C VAL A 229 13.44 12.51 -2.10
N VAL A 230 12.85 13.32 -1.25
CA VAL A 230 12.01 12.90 -0.13
C VAL A 230 10.57 13.25 -0.45
N ALA A 231 9.66 12.29 -0.34
CA ALA A 231 8.25 12.49 -0.68
C ALA A 231 7.35 12.04 0.47
N PRO A 232 6.24 12.74 0.73
CA PRO A 232 5.21 12.24 1.63
C PRO A 232 4.45 11.07 1.00
N ARG A 233 4.12 10.09 1.84
CA ARG A 233 3.18 9.01 1.55
C ARG A 233 2.40 8.72 2.83
N LEU A 234 1.09 8.57 2.72
CA LEU A 234 0.20 8.29 3.83
C LEU A 234 -0.65 7.07 3.50
N SER A 235 -1.00 6.30 4.52
CA SER A 235 -1.90 5.16 4.37
C SER A 235 -2.94 5.08 5.48
N THR A 236 -4.06 4.42 5.16
CA THR A 236 -5.09 4.04 6.15
C THR A 236 -4.85 2.65 6.73
N LYS A 237 -3.65 2.07 6.52
CA LYS A 237 -3.34 0.68 6.85
C LYS A 237 -3.70 0.28 8.28
N GLU A 238 -3.55 1.18 9.23
CA GLU A 238 -3.82 0.94 10.66
C GLU A 238 -5.25 1.33 11.09
N SER A 239 -6.02 2.04 10.25
CA SER A 239 -7.25 2.72 10.66
C SER A 239 -8.49 2.33 9.87
N PHE A 240 -8.33 2.01 8.57
CA PHE A 240 -9.43 1.67 7.68
C PHE A 240 -8.94 0.73 6.58
N GLN A 241 -9.51 -0.47 6.57
CA GLN A 241 -9.32 -1.47 5.53
C GLN A 241 -10.69 -1.92 5.04
N PHE A 242 -10.80 -2.25 3.76
CA PHE A 242 -12.06 -2.70 3.20
C PHE A 242 -11.84 -3.66 2.03
N LYS A 243 -12.85 -4.49 1.78
CA LYS A 243 -12.95 -5.36 0.62
C LYS A 243 -14.25 -5.02 -0.09
N TYR A 244 -14.13 -4.70 -1.36
CA TYR A 244 -15.20 -4.23 -2.23
C TYR A 244 -15.79 -2.89 -1.82
N GLY A 245 -16.12 -2.05 -2.79
CA GLY A 245 -16.66 -0.70 -2.57
C GLY A 245 -16.46 0.20 -3.77
N ARG A 246 -17.09 1.38 -3.73
CA ARG A 246 -16.84 2.47 -4.67
C ARG A 246 -15.93 3.51 -4.02
N VAL A 247 -14.71 3.64 -4.51
CA VAL A 247 -13.73 4.64 -4.08
C VAL A 247 -13.83 5.84 -5.01
N GLU A 248 -13.86 7.04 -4.44
CA GLU A 248 -13.78 8.31 -5.16
C GLU A 248 -12.70 9.18 -4.53
N ILE A 249 -11.73 9.60 -5.35
CA ILE A 249 -10.65 10.50 -4.94
C ILE A 249 -10.71 11.74 -5.82
N ARG A 250 -11.04 12.89 -5.23
CA ARG A 250 -10.97 14.17 -5.95
C ARG A 250 -9.58 14.75 -5.79
N ALA A 251 -8.82 14.79 -6.86
CA ALA A 251 -7.43 15.22 -6.82
C ALA A 251 -7.03 16.01 -8.07
N LYS A 252 -5.99 16.83 -7.91
CA LYS A 252 -5.26 17.48 -9.01
C LYS A 252 -3.85 16.89 -9.04
N LEU A 253 -3.52 16.23 -10.15
CA LEU A 253 -2.27 15.48 -10.30
C LEU A 253 -1.06 16.42 -10.47
N PRO A 254 0.16 15.97 -10.06
CA PRO A 254 1.38 16.76 -10.20
C PRO A 254 1.78 16.96 -11.67
N LYS A 255 2.52 18.04 -11.93
CA LYS A 255 3.17 18.34 -13.22
C LYS A 255 4.67 18.57 -13.02
N GLY A 256 5.44 17.78 -13.74
CA GLY A 256 6.89 17.73 -13.69
C GLY A 256 7.40 16.39 -14.19
N ASP A 257 8.56 16.41 -14.84
CA ASP A 257 9.16 15.20 -15.37
C ASP A 257 9.44 14.20 -14.26
N TRP A 258 9.12 12.94 -14.55
CA TRP A 258 9.38 11.78 -13.68
C TRP A 258 8.55 11.72 -12.40
N LEU A 259 7.49 12.53 -12.27
CA LEU A 259 6.56 12.49 -11.12
C LEU A 259 5.41 11.51 -11.36
N ILE A 260 5.10 10.69 -10.36
CA ILE A 260 3.97 9.75 -10.37
C ILE A 260 3.10 9.94 -9.11
N PRO A 261 1.83 10.35 -9.25
CA PRO A 261 0.91 10.34 -8.12
C PRO A 261 0.56 8.91 -7.72
N LEU A 262 0.48 8.67 -6.41
CA LEU A 262 0.10 7.40 -5.83
C LEU A 262 -1.32 7.53 -5.29
N LEU A 263 -2.31 7.12 -6.07
CA LEU A 263 -3.72 7.00 -5.67
C LEU A 263 -4.08 5.51 -5.65
N LEU A 264 -3.69 4.84 -4.56
CA LEU A 264 -3.56 3.39 -4.52
C LEU A 264 -4.55 2.76 -3.56
N LEU A 265 -4.94 1.52 -3.87
CA LEU A 265 -5.33 0.53 -2.86
C LEU A 265 -4.23 -0.53 -2.78
N GLU A 266 -3.83 -0.87 -1.55
CA GLU A 266 -2.78 -1.85 -1.28
C GLU A 266 -3.28 -2.98 -0.38
N PRO A 267 -2.75 -4.20 -0.52
CA PRO A 267 -3.26 -5.37 0.16
C PRO A 267 -2.94 -5.25 1.65
N TYR A 268 -3.95 -5.42 2.50
CA TYR A 268 -3.75 -5.44 3.94
C TYR A 268 -2.91 -6.65 4.38
N MET A 269 -3.09 -7.78 3.68
CA MET A 269 -2.38 -9.02 3.88
C MET A 269 -1.79 -9.55 2.57
N GLU A 270 -0.60 -10.15 2.63
CA GLU A 270 0.05 -10.76 1.47
C GLU A 270 -0.39 -12.23 1.24
N SER A 271 -1.70 -12.44 1.04
CA SER A 271 -2.30 -13.79 0.99
C SER A 271 -1.90 -14.64 -0.22
N TYR A 272 -1.43 -14.03 -1.31
CA TYR A 272 -1.13 -14.73 -2.58
C TYR A 272 0.35 -14.84 -2.90
N GLY A 273 1.20 -14.15 -2.13
CA GLY A 273 2.66 -14.11 -2.29
C GLY A 273 3.23 -12.77 -1.83
N GLN A 274 4.55 -12.75 -1.61
CA GLN A 274 5.31 -11.64 -1.02
C GLN A 274 6.53 -11.23 -1.84
N SER A 275 6.69 -11.74 -3.07
CA SER A 275 7.90 -11.49 -3.87
C SER A 275 7.73 -10.32 -4.85
N GLY A 276 6.60 -9.62 -4.77
CA GLY A 276 6.27 -8.44 -5.55
C GLY A 276 4.78 -8.14 -5.46
N TYR A 277 4.06 -8.33 -6.56
CA TYR A 277 2.66 -7.95 -6.72
C TYR A 277 1.70 -9.13 -6.74
N GLU A 278 2.09 -10.29 -6.20
CA GLU A 278 1.23 -11.47 -6.18
C GLU A 278 -0.05 -11.24 -5.38
N SER A 279 0.00 -10.41 -4.34
CA SER A 279 -1.19 -10.00 -3.59
C SER A 279 -1.85 -8.73 -4.16
N GLY A 280 -1.35 -8.24 -5.31
CA GLY A 280 -1.90 -7.14 -6.09
C GLY A 280 -1.61 -5.75 -5.51
N GLN A 281 -1.67 -4.74 -6.36
CA GLN A 281 -1.86 -3.32 -6.00
C GLN A 281 -2.84 -2.75 -7.01
N LEU A 282 -3.82 -1.95 -6.56
CA LEU A 282 -4.74 -1.27 -7.47
C LEU A 282 -4.40 0.21 -7.55
N ARG A 283 -4.31 0.73 -8.77
CA ARG A 283 -4.22 2.17 -9.02
C ARG A 283 -5.60 2.68 -9.41
N VAL A 284 -6.22 3.48 -8.54
CA VAL A 284 -7.51 4.14 -8.82
C VAL A 284 -7.36 5.03 -10.05
N ALA A 285 -6.22 5.74 -10.11
CA ALA A 285 -5.82 6.54 -11.26
C ALA A 285 -4.32 6.85 -11.21
N MET A 286 -3.70 7.00 -12.38
CA MET A 286 -2.31 7.40 -12.54
C MET A 286 -2.14 8.13 -13.87
N ALA A 287 -1.48 9.28 -13.84
CA ALA A 287 -0.93 9.92 -15.03
C ALA A 287 0.50 10.39 -14.71
N ARG A 288 1.40 10.27 -15.68
CA ARG A 288 2.78 10.75 -15.52
C ARG A 288 2.80 12.27 -15.50
N GLY A 289 3.59 12.89 -14.63
CA GLY A 289 3.65 14.35 -14.52
C GLY A 289 4.29 15.07 -15.72
N ASN A 290 4.96 14.32 -16.61
CA ASN A 290 5.63 14.87 -17.79
C ASN A 290 4.63 15.59 -18.72
N ASP A 291 4.98 16.80 -19.17
CA ASP A 291 4.16 17.49 -20.17
C ASP A 291 4.26 16.84 -21.55
N GLN A 292 5.42 16.31 -21.93
CA GLN A 292 5.56 15.43 -23.10
C GLN A 292 6.45 14.26 -22.76
N LEU A 293 5.98 13.06 -23.10
CA LEU A 293 6.68 11.81 -22.85
C LEU A 293 6.25 10.79 -23.90
N ARG A 294 7.23 10.18 -24.55
CA ARG A 294 7.02 9.22 -25.63
C ARG A 294 7.76 7.91 -25.34
N LEU A 295 7.09 6.81 -25.66
CA LEU A 295 7.72 5.50 -25.81
C LEU A 295 8.75 5.52 -26.93
N PRO A 296 9.71 4.57 -26.97
CA PRO A 296 10.72 4.50 -28.03
C PRO A 296 10.12 4.44 -29.46
N HIS A 297 8.93 3.85 -29.59
CA HIS A 297 8.18 3.77 -30.84
C HIS A 297 7.25 4.98 -31.09
N GLY A 298 7.38 6.06 -30.32
CA GLY A 298 6.72 7.35 -30.54
C GLY A 298 5.33 7.54 -29.90
N LYS A 299 4.73 6.51 -29.28
CA LYS A 299 3.41 6.65 -28.61
C LYS A 299 3.53 7.60 -27.42
N LEU A 300 2.62 8.58 -27.35
CA LEU A 300 2.52 9.52 -26.24
C LEU A 300 1.91 8.84 -25.00
N ILE A 301 2.61 8.98 -23.87
CA ILE A 301 2.22 8.48 -22.55
C ILE A 301 2.39 9.57 -21.48
N ASP A 302 2.40 10.84 -21.91
CA ASP A 302 2.48 12.03 -21.06
C ASP A 302 1.25 12.19 -20.16
N GLY A 303 1.22 13.25 -19.34
CA GLY A 303 0.15 13.50 -18.38
C GLY A 303 -1.24 13.79 -18.96
N ARG A 304 -1.43 13.63 -20.27
CA ARG A 304 -2.73 13.60 -20.94
C ARG A 304 -3.28 12.19 -21.11
N THR A 305 -2.49 11.16 -20.81
CA THR A 305 -2.93 9.75 -20.77
C THR A 305 -3.11 9.33 -19.32
N LEU A 306 -4.35 9.02 -18.94
CA LEU A 306 -4.72 8.42 -17.67
C LEU A 306 -4.67 6.91 -17.79
N PHE A 307 -4.12 6.26 -16.77
CA PHE A 307 -4.11 4.83 -16.58
C PHE A 307 -4.83 4.51 -15.27
N ALA A 308 -5.56 3.40 -15.23
CA ALA A 308 -6.09 2.84 -14.00
C ALA A 308 -6.15 1.33 -14.11
N GLY A 309 -6.00 0.63 -12.99
CA GLY A 309 -5.94 -0.83 -13.00
C GLY A 309 -4.93 -1.41 -12.04
N PRO A 310 -4.84 -2.75 -12.02
CA PRO A 310 -3.90 -3.47 -11.21
C PRO A 310 -2.46 -3.36 -11.70
N VAL A 311 -1.53 -3.31 -10.74
CA VAL A 311 -0.11 -3.66 -10.94
C VAL A 311 0.07 -5.07 -10.43
N LEU A 312 0.54 -5.97 -11.32
CA LEU A 312 0.66 -7.41 -11.06
C LEU A 312 2.08 -7.95 -11.30
N THR A 313 3.03 -7.08 -11.66
CA THR A 313 4.42 -7.45 -11.98
C THR A 313 5.37 -6.31 -11.65
N THR A 314 6.60 -6.67 -11.28
CA THR A 314 7.71 -5.74 -11.06
C THR A 314 8.45 -5.40 -12.36
N GLU A 315 8.15 -6.09 -13.46
CA GLU A 315 8.77 -5.81 -14.76
C GLU A 315 8.09 -4.61 -15.44
N ALA A 316 8.83 -3.51 -15.56
CA ALA A 316 8.34 -2.23 -16.06
C ALA A 316 7.64 -2.33 -17.42
N SER A 317 8.14 -3.19 -18.31
CA SER A 317 7.58 -3.38 -19.66
C SER A 317 6.20 -4.04 -19.69
N GLN A 318 5.80 -4.71 -18.60
CA GLN A 318 4.53 -5.44 -18.46
C GLN A 318 3.59 -4.78 -17.43
N ARG A 319 4.03 -3.69 -16.80
CA ARG A 319 3.32 -3.04 -15.69
C ARG A 319 1.94 -2.52 -16.08
N GLU A 320 1.77 -2.17 -17.34
CA GLU A 320 0.53 -1.59 -17.91
C GLU A 320 -0.35 -2.65 -18.62
N ASP A 321 0.07 -3.92 -18.69
CA ASP A 321 -0.62 -4.97 -19.47
C ASP A 321 -2.07 -5.20 -19.03
N PHE A 322 -2.38 -4.90 -17.76
CA PHE A 322 -3.70 -5.07 -17.16
C PHE A 322 -4.31 -3.74 -16.73
N MET A 323 -3.97 -2.64 -17.41
CA MET A 323 -4.56 -1.33 -17.13
C MET A 323 -5.48 -0.86 -18.25
N VAL A 324 -6.55 -0.17 -17.86
CA VAL A 324 -7.38 0.62 -18.78
C VAL A 324 -6.74 2.00 -18.96
N GLN A 325 -6.86 2.58 -20.16
CA GLN A 325 -6.28 3.88 -20.47
C GLN A 325 -7.28 4.81 -21.16
N LEU A 326 -7.20 6.10 -20.85
CA LEU A 326 -7.95 7.17 -21.49
C LEU A 326 -7.02 8.33 -21.80
N ARG A 327 -7.06 8.86 -23.03
CA ARG A 327 -6.32 10.07 -23.39
C ARG A 327 -7.25 11.27 -23.58
N ARG A 328 -6.89 12.42 -23.01
CA ARG A 328 -7.54 13.73 -23.22
C ARG A 328 -6.62 14.69 -23.99
N SER A 329 -7.15 15.83 -24.41
CA SER A 329 -6.36 16.91 -25.05
C SER A 329 -5.56 17.74 -24.04
N VAL A 330 -6.01 17.75 -22.78
CA VAL A 330 -5.40 18.50 -21.67
C VAL A 330 -4.78 17.56 -20.65
N HIS A 331 -3.79 18.09 -19.91
CA HIS A 331 -3.09 17.33 -18.88
C HIS A 331 -3.97 17.18 -17.65
N PHE A 332 -4.03 15.99 -17.05
CA PHE A 332 -4.80 15.69 -15.83
C PHE A 332 -4.30 16.40 -14.56
N GLY A 333 -3.25 17.21 -14.67
CA GLY A 333 -2.72 18.05 -13.59
C GLY A 333 -3.08 19.52 -13.75
N ASN A 334 -3.87 19.87 -14.77
CA ASN A 334 -4.35 21.24 -14.96
C ASN A 334 -5.44 21.57 -13.92
N ASP A 335 -6.39 20.65 -13.73
CA ASP A 335 -7.59 20.83 -12.93
C ASP A 335 -7.80 19.67 -11.94
N PHE A 336 -8.72 19.86 -10.99
CA PHE A 336 -9.20 18.77 -10.15
C PHE A 336 -10.14 17.86 -10.94
N HIS A 337 -9.96 16.56 -10.75
CA HIS A 337 -10.81 15.52 -11.31
C HIS A 337 -11.27 14.56 -10.21
N VAL A 338 -12.42 13.93 -10.41
CA VAL A 338 -12.87 12.84 -9.54
C VAL A 338 -12.46 11.52 -10.17
N TYR A 339 -11.48 10.86 -9.57
CA TYR A 339 -11.02 9.54 -9.99
C TYR A 339 -11.77 8.46 -9.21
N GLY A 340 -12.46 7.56 -9.91
CA GLY A 340 -13.32 6.57 -9.28
C GLY A 340 -12.92 5.13 -9.62
N LEU A 341 -13.10 4.25 -8.64
CA LEU A 341 -13.02 2.80 -8.78
C LEU A 341 -14.24 2.16 -8.10
N GLU A 342 -15.09 1.50 -8.88
CA GLU A 342 -16.08 0.55 -8.35
C GLU A 342 -15.48 -0.85 -8.38
N TRP A 343 -15.17 -1.38 -7.20
CA TRP A 343 -14.52 -2.68 -7.01
C TRP A 343 -15.51 -3.65 -6.37
N SER A 344 -15.99 -4.62 -7.14
CA SER A 344 -16.93 -5.66 -6.69
C SER A 344 -16.27 -7.04 -6.66
N SER A 345 -17.00 -8.06 -6.21
CA SER A 345 -16.56 -9.45 -6.36
C SER A 345 -16.46 -9.93 -7.82
N ARG A 346 -16.96 -9.14 -8.78
CA ARG A 346 -17.09 -9.53 -10.20
C ARG A 346 -16.27 -8.69 -11.16
N SER A 347 -16.07 -7.41 -10.88
CA SER A 347 -15.42 -6.46 -11.78
C SER A 347 -14.72 -5.32 -11.05
N LEU A 348 -13.75 -4.71 -11.74
CA LEU A 348 -13.20 -3.39 -11.44
C LEU A 348 -13.66 -2.42 -12.53
N ARG A 349 -14.41 -1.37 -12.18
CA ARG A 349 -14.82 -0.31 -13.11
C ARG A 349 -14.19 1.01 -12.74
N PHE A 350 -13.59 1.66 -13.73
CA PHE A 350 -12.83 2.89 -13.53
C PHE A 350 -13.56 4.06 -14.16
N THR A 351 -13.68 5.15 -13.39
CA THR A 351 -14.34 6.37 -13.83
C THR A 351 -13.42 7.57 -13.66
N VAL A 352 -13.62 8.58 -14.50
CA VAL A 352 -13.06 9.91 -14.28
C VAL A 352 -14.15 10.96 -14.55
N ASP A 353 -14.35 11.85 -13.58
CA ASP A 353 -15.43 12.85 -13.58
C ASP A 353 -16.82 12.21 -13.77
N GLY A 354 -17.03 11.04 -13.15
CA GLY A 354 -18.29 10.28 -13.23
C GLY A 354 -18.50 9.50 -14.53
N ILE A 355 -17.57 9.56 -15.48
CA ILE A 355 -17.65 8.85 -16.77
C ILE A 355 -16.77 7.60 -16.71
N GLU A 356 -17.37 6.43 -16.95
CA GLU A 356 -16.63 5.17 -17.06
C GLU A 356 -15.75 5.16 -18.31
N PHE A 357 -14.50 4.69 -18.16
CA PHE A 357 -13.55 4.56 -19.27
C PHE A 357 -12.93 3.16 -19.37
N GLY A 358 -13.30 2.24 -18.49
CA GLY A 358 -12.84 0.86 -18.57
C GLY A 358 -13.36 -0.04 -17.45
N GLU A 359 -13.49 -1.32 -17.79
CA GLU A 359 -13.88 -2.40 -16.90
C GLU A 359 -12.87 -3.56 -17.06
N LEU A 360 -12.50 -4.19 -15.95
CA LEU A 360 -11.67 -5.39 -15.90
C LEU A 360 -12.37 -6.49 -15.10
N ILE A 361 -12.25 -7.72 -15.57
CA ILE A 361 -12.90 -8.91 -15.00
C ILE A 361 -11.93 -10.10 -15.00
N ASN A 362 -12.24 -11.12 -14.18
CA ASN A 362 -11.65 -12.46 -14.24
C ASN A 362 -10.10 -12.52 -14.22
N PHE A 363 -9.47 -12.07 -13.13
CA PHE A 363 -8.01 -12.15 -12.97
C PHE A 363 -7.52 -13.53 -12.56
N ALA A 364 -8.31 -14.29 -11.80
CA ALA A 364 -7.90 -15.58 -11.23
C ALA A 364 -7.48 -16.62 -12.30
N ASP A 365 -8.09 -16.55 -13.48
CA ASP A 365 -7.84 -17.44 -14.61
C ASP A 365 -6.89 -16.86 -15.66
N SER A 366 -6.29 -15.68 -15.42
CA SER A 366 -5.35 -15.03 -16.33
C SER A 366 -4.07 -15.85 -16.62
N GLY A 367 -3.75 -16.82 -15.75
CA GLY A 367 -2.54 -17.64 -15.85
C GLY A 367 -1.27 -16.94 -15.35
N LEU A 368 -1.34 -15.68 -14.90
CA LEU A 368 -0.19 -14.92 -14.40
C LEU A 368 0.38 -15.50 -13.09
N ASN A 369 -0.50 -15.91 -12.19
CA ASN A 369 -0.12 -16.56 -10.94
C ASN A 369 -1.06 -17.73 -10.62
N PRO A 370 -0.57 -18.97 -10.57
CA PRO A 370 -1.38 -20.14 -10.22
C PRO A 370 -2.04 -20.05 -8.84
N SER A 371 -1.50 -19.23 -7.92
CA SER A 371 -2.05 -19.08 -6.57
C SER A 371 -3.44 -18.42 -6.56
N TRP A 372 -3.74 -17.58 -7.55
CA TRP A 372 -5.01 -16.85 -7.62
C TRP A 372 -6.22 -17.74 -7.87
N ARG A 373 -6.02 -18.92 -8.46
CA ARG A 373 -7.09 -19.93 -8.64
C ARG A 373 -7.65 -20.48 -7.32
N ARG A 374 -6.97 -20.21 -6.19
CA ARG A 374 -7.47 -20.56 -4.85
C ARG A 374 -8.40 -19.50 -4.26
N GLY A 375 -8.52 -18.34 -4.90
CA GLY A 375 -9.35 -17.22 -4.48
C GLY A 375 -10.66 -17.11 -5.25
N GLY A 376 -11.34 -15.98 -5.09
CA GLY A 376 -12.49 -15.59 -5.89
C GLY A 376 -12.12 -15.16 -7.33
N PRO A 377 -13.11 -14.88 -8.19
CA PRO A 377 -12.88 -14.55 -9.61
C PRO A 377 -11.94 -13.36 -9.86
N LEU A 378 -11.92 -12.39 -8.94
CA LEU A 378 -11.04 -11.23 -9.00
C LEU A 378 -9.73 -11.39 -8.22
N ALA A 379 -9.39 -12.57 -7.69
CA ALA A 379 -8.11 -12.78 -7.01
C ALA A 379 -6.94 -12.25 -7.87
N PRO A 380 -6.03 -11.44 -7.29
CA PRO A 380 -5.81 -11.26 -5.84
C PRO A 380 -6.67 -10.17 -5.15
N PHE A 381 -7.60 -9.53 -5.86
CA PHE A 381 -8.46 -8.46 -5.36
C PHE A 381 -9.73 -8.95 -4.68
N ASP A 382 -9.65 -10.09 -3.99
CA ASP A 382 -10.73 -10.71 -3.19
C ASP A 382 -10.41 -10.68 -1.68
N ARG A 383 -9.44 -9.86 -1.27
CA ARG A 383 -8.98 -9.66 0.11
C ARG A 383 -9.17 -8.22 0.56
N MET A 384 -8.88 -7.93 1.82
CA MET A 384 -8.94 -6.57 2.38
C MET A 384 -7.78 -5.72 1.84
N PHE A 385 -8.08 -4.49 1.45
CA PHE A 385 -7.12 -3.48 1.00
C PHE A 385 -7.27 -2.21 1.85
N TYR A 386 -6.23 -1.39 1.88
CA TYR A 386 -6.24 -0.06 2.49
C TYR A 386 -5.87 1.00 1.45
N ILE A 387 -6.17 2.27 1.74
CA ILE A 387 -5.90 3.38 0.83
C ILE A 387 -4.49 3.92 1.11
N SER A 388 -3.74 4.21 0.05
CA SER A 388 -2.47 4.94 0.12
C SER A 388 -2.48 6.13 -0.81
N LEU A 389 -2.08 7.29 -0.28
CA LEU A 389 -1.92 8.54 -0.99
C LEU A 389 -0.45 8.98 -0.92
N GLY A 390 0.14 9.35 -2.05
CA GLY A 390 1.56 9.70 -2.05
C GLY A 390 2.05 10.22 -3.38
N LEU A 391 3.37 10.41 -3.44
CA LEU A 391 4.06 10.78 -4.66
C LEU A 391 5.35 9.98 -4.76
N SER A 392 5.61 9.40 -5.92
CA SER A 392 6.91 8.82 -6.25
C SER A 392 7.59 9.60 -7.37
N VAL A 393 8.91 9.42 -7.47
CA VAL A 393 9.76 10.13 -8.43
C VAL A 393 10.76 9.16 -9.04
N GLY A 394 10.87 9.21 -10.37
CA GLY A 394 11.78 8.36 -11.13
C GLY A 394 11.49 6.88 -10.87
N GLY A 395 12.56 6.09 -10.73
CA GLY A 395 12.45 4.67 -10.41
C GLY A 395 12.46 3.76 -11.62
N PHE A 396 12.22 2.48 -11.32
CA PHE A 396 12.38 1.41 -12.29
C PHE A 396 11.06 0.97 -12.92
N GLY A 397 9.96 0.94 -12.17
CA GLY A 397 8.66 0.42 -12.66
C GLY A 397 7.94 1.30 -13.66
N ASP A 398 7.68 2.54 -13.24
CA ASP A 398 6.73 3.43 -13.92
C ASP A 398 7.30 4.10 -15.18
N PHE A 399 8.59 3.90 -15.45
CA PHE A 399 9.29 4.47 -16.59
C PHE A 399 10.12 3.39 -17.27
N VAL A 400 9.64 2.82 -18.38
CA VAL A 400 10.43 1.91 -19.20
C VAL A 400 11.70 2.59 -19.75
N ASP A 401 12.64 1.80 -20.28
CA ASP A 401 13.88 2.35 -20.82
C ASP A 401 13.67 3.14 -22.12
N ARG A 402 14.55 4.12 -22.34
CA ARG A 402 14.61 4.96 -23.56
C ARG A 402 13.35 5.79 -23.82
N LEU A 403 12.63 6.16 -22.76
CA LEU A 403 11.57 7.16 -22.85
C LEU A 403 12.14 8.52 -23.21
N ARG A 404 11.40 9.32 -24.00
CA ARG A 404 11.85 10.64 -24.46
C ARG A 404 10.89 11.72 -24.03
N THR A 405 11.43 12.77 -23.41
CA THR A 405 10.69 14.01 -23.17
C THR A 405 10.66 14.85 -24.46
N ALA A 406 10.24 16.11 -24.37
CA ALA A 406 10.38 17.04 -25.49
C ALA A 406 11.85 17.41 -25.79
N THR A 407 12.73 17.34 -24.79
CA THR A 407 14.07 17.96 -24.84
C THR A 407 15.22 16.99 -24.57
N TYR A 408 14.98 15.86 -23.91
CA TYR A 408 16.02 14.87 -23.57
C TYR A 408 15.44 13.45 -23.46
N GLU A 409 16.33 12.46 -23.48
CA GLU A 409 15.98 11.05 -23.22
C GLU A 409 16.10 10.77 -21.71
N LYS A 410 15.30 9.84 -21.19
CA LYS A 410 15.36 9.38 -19.79
C LYS A 410 16.82 9.12 -19.37
N PRO A 411 17.33 9.79 -18.32
CA PRO A 411 18.76 9.77 -18.00
C PRO A 411 19.27 8.46 -17.35
N TRP A 412 18.39 7.49 -17.07
CA TRP A 412 18.77 6.21 -16.45
C TRP A 412 18.16 5.01 -17.16
N LEU A 413 18.78 3.84 -16.97
CA LEU A 413 18.28 2.53 -17.41
C LEU A 413 17.86 1.67 -16.22
N ASN A 414 16.77 0.92 -16.33
CA ASN A 414 16.09 0.27 -15.20
C ASN A 414 16.86 -0.86 -14.50
N LYS A 415 17.98 -1.29 -15.06
CA LYS A 415 18.83 -2.35 -14.51
C LYS A 415 20.28 -1.89 -14.32
N HIS A 416 20.55 -0.59 -14.49
CA HIS A 416 21.90 -0.05 -14.32
C HIS A 416 22.19 0.22 -12.84
N PRO A 417 23.32 -0.27 -12.27
CA PRO A 417 23.67 -0.05 -10.87
C PRO A 417 23.75 1.42 -10.45
N GLN A 418 24.01 2.32 -11.40
CA GLN A 418 24.11 3.77 -11.16
C GLN A 418 22.83 4.53 -11.55
N ALA A 419 21.71 3.86 -11.81
CA ALA A 419 20.50 4.52 -12.32
C ALA A 419 20.03 5.71 -11.45
N LYS A 420 20.02 5.53 -10.13
CA LYS A 420 19.68 6.58 -9.17
C LYS A 420 20.69 7.74 -9.20
N LEU A 421 21.98 7.43 -9.35
CA LEU A 421 23.04 8.41 -9.50
C LEU A 421 22.88 9.21 -10.79
N ASN A 422 22.62 8.56 -11.92
CA ASN A 422 22.40 9.23 -13.20
C ASN A 422 21.16 10.12 -13.17
N PHE A 423 20.09 9.67 -12.52
CA PHE A 423 18.91 10.50 -12.26
C PHE A 423 19.28 11.76 -11.45
N TRP A 424 20.04 11.61 -10.36
CA TRP A 424 20.49 12.74 -9.55
C TRP A 424 21.41 13.71 -10.32
N GLN A 425 22.37 13.19 -11.09
CA GLN A 425 23.31 14.01 -11.87
C GLN A 425 22.63 14.79 -13.00
N SER A 426 21.47 14.34 -13.46
CA SER A 426 20.69 14.98 -14.53
C SER A 426 19.65 15.97 -14.01
N GLN A 427 19.79 16.41 -12.74
CA GLN A 427 18.88 17.36 -12.08
C GLN A 427 18.62 18.61 -12.91
N ASP A 428 19.65 19.15 -13.57
CA ASP A 428 19.53 20.35 -14.40
C ASP A 428 18.62 20.15 -15.62
N GLU A 429 18.40 18.91 -16.07
CA GLU A 429 17.49 18.61 -17.18
C GLU A 429 16.02 18.54 -16.72
N TRP A 430 15.75 17.83 -15.62
CA TRP A 430 14.37 17.51 -15.21
C TRP A 430 13.80 18.45 -14.17
N LEU A 431 14.60 18.98 -13.24
CA LEU A 431 14.10 19.83 -12.15
C LEU A 431 13.42 21.12 -12.66
N PRO A 432 13.89 21.78 -13.74
CA PRO A 432 13.21 22.96 -14.27
C PRO A 432 11.76 22.71 -14.71
N SER A 433 11.39 21.47 -15.03
CA SER A 433 10.03 21.08 -15.42
C SER A 433 9.04 21.03 -14.25
N TRP A 434 9.50 20.97 -13.01
CA TRP A 434 8.68 20.86 -11.78
C TRP A 434 8.02 22.18 -11.41
N LYS A 435 7.07 22.64 -12.26
CA LYS A 435 6.33 23.88 -12.04
C LYS A 435 5.17 23.73 -11.07
N GLN A 436 4.55 22.55 -11.02
CA GLN A 436 3.46 22.21 -10.09
C GLN A 436 3.66 20.79 -9.56
N PRO A 437 4.74 20.51 -8.80
CA PRO A 437 5.13 19.15 -8.44
C PRO A 437 4.25 18.52 -7.35
N LYS A 438 3.26 19.25 -6.84
CA LYS A 438 2.40 18.84 -5.73
C LYS A 438 1.25 17.99 -6.26
N LEU A 439 0.96 16.88 -5.58
CA LEU A 439 -0.34 16.23 -5.64
C LEU A 439 -1.24 16.94 -4.62
N LEU A 440 -2.40 17.41 -5.09
CA LEU A 440 -3.43 18.02 -4.24
C LEU A 440 -4.62 17.06 -4.16
N VAL A 441 -5.08 16.73 -2.96
CA VAL A 441 -6.27 15.89 -2.75
C VAL A 441 -7.29 16.69 -1.95
N ASP A 442 -8.47 16.83 -2.52
CA ASP A 442 -9.60 17.55 -1.93
C ASP A 442 -10.41 16.64 -1.01
N TYR A 443 -10.75 15.44 -1.50
CA TYR A 443 -11.39 14.44 -0.65
C TYR A 443 -11.09 13.01 -1.08
N VAL A 444 -11.30 12.08 -0.15
CA VAL A 444 -11.42 10.64 -0.38
C VAL A 444 -12.73 10.15 0.20
N ARG A 445 -13.50 9.41 -0.60
CA ARG A 445 -14.75 8.77 -0.17
C ARG A 445 -14.77 7.31 -0.56
N VAL A 446 -15.35 6.48 0.29
CA VAL A 446 -15.64 5.07 0.01
C VAL A 446 -17.09 4.80 0.32
N TYR A 447 -17.80 4.22 -0.64
CA TYR A 447 -19.18 3.79 -0.51
C TYR A 447 -19.28 2.26 -0.55
N ALA A 448 -20.17 1.71 0.26
CA ALA A 448 -20.56 0.30 0.22
C ALA A 448 -21.31 -0.03 -1.09
N ILE A 449 -21.14 -1.25 -1.63
CA ILE A 449 -21.73 -1.65 -2.92
C ILE A 449 -22.50 -2.96 -2.89
#